data_AF-A0A812WCA1-F1
#
_entry.id   AF-A0A812WCA1-F1
#
_cell.length_a   1.000
_cell.length_b   1.000
_cell.length_c   1.000
_cell.angle_alpha   90.00
_cell.angle_beta   90.00
_cell.angle_gamma   90.00
#
_symmetry.space_group_name_H-M   'P 1'
#
loop_
_entity.id
_entity.type
_entity.pdbx_description
1 polymer ?
#
loop_
_entity_poly.entity_id
_entity_poly.type
_entity_poly.pdbx_seq_one_letter_code
_entity_poly.pdbx_strand_id
1 'polypeptide(L)'
;MTMTHAVLAFSMLCAPLVTPATACSMGDGSACNLGVTDGTTLIQTREAGKAMDFHQDSQASETERAREVASLPGSAWTAQEIATVKRKLRRMMKNPSKAISEANIQVEKANRYEPNPAKVVRLVFHDCMKYTDGTGGCDGCLDWQGVGRRSELADDGHNNGLYVVAEALEHIYTRTDYPSGAPVLDHSLKSTNKSRADLWALAGTVAVQVAMELNNKVCDAPSRGAEGQYHPRWGQSDCKVAAPRKIIFKTGRRDCSGHPFEEAFEPALQGIERRSYMTNKREAHPDPHADGWKTLAYFKNNFGFNRREVVAIMGAHTIGTFHVEVSGFKYNWKFSHKIFNNGYYRLLTLKRDWSQTGIVVNGQRLNYKDINGEHPPGVWAAEEWRELPNGGPFQVVKKKVACTPCDAPPGHAWWDKWSVPRFGRPVMNHTFCCTNLKEGHFCNPQCVHEFDDEGIHETMLPSDLSMHRKLFQNDDGVPQGCGRWNGKWKGSVDCGDAYFVLADVVEEFANNQTSWLAEFFDVYEKMLSNGYAADELTGVRAAAL
;
A
#
# COMPACT_ATOMS: atom_id res chain seq x y z
N MET A 1 -49.10 -38.61 -24.79
CA MET A 1 -48.25 -39.83 -24.80
C MET A 1 -47.30 -39.69 -23.61
N THR A 2 -47.73 -40.15 -22.43
CA THR A 2 -47.27 -41.40 -21.74
C THR A 2 -45.82 -41.27 -21.24
N MET A 3 -45.59 -40.95 -19.94
CA MET A 3 -45.39 -41.89 -18.79
C MET A 3 -44.14 -42.78 -18.97
N THR A 4 -43.22 -43.03 -18.01
CA THR A 4 -43.29 -43.26 -16.55
C THR A 4 -41.84 -43.35 -15.99
N HIS A 5 -41.49 -42.68 -14.88
CA HIS A 5 -41.25 -43.17 -13.49
C HIS A 5 -40.09 -44.15 -13.20
N ALA A 6 -39.24 -43.77 -12.23
CA ALA A 6 -38.86 -44.62 -11.11
C ALA A 6 -38.52 -43.74 -9.87
N VAL A 7 -39.23 -44.03 -8.78
CA VAL A 7 -39.14 -43.48 -7.43
C VAL A 7 -38.58 -44.58 -6.54
N LEU A 8 -37.77 -44.26 -5.53
CA LEU A 8 -37.80 -44.95 -4.24
C LEU A 8 -37.24 -44.03 -3.14
N ALA A 9 -38.07 -43.83 -2.12
CA ALA A 9 -37.84 -43.09 -0.89
C ALA A 9 -38.09 -44.02 0.30
N PHE A 10 -37.40 -43.84 1.43
CA PHE A 10 -37.79 -44.21 2.81
C PHE A 10 -36.83 -43.45 3.75
N SER A 11 -37.21 -42.28 4.32
CA SER A 11 -37.84 -42.04 5.65
C SER A 11 -36.95 -42.43 6.86
N MET A 12 -36.40 -41.47 7.60
CA MET A 12 -36.90 -40.87 8.87
C MET A 12 -36.73 -41.73 10.14
N LEU A 13 -36.07 -41.13 11.16
CA LEU A 13 -36.40 -41.06 12.61
C LEU A 13 -35.12 -40.59 13.36
N CYS A 14 -35.02 -39.32 13.81
CA CYS A 14 -35.42 -38.76 15.11
C CYS A 14 -34.81 -39.41 16.38
N ALA A 15 -33.72 -38.78 16.90
CA ALA A 15 -33.43 -38.29 18.28
C ALA A 15 -33.57 -39.23 19.52
N PRO A 16 -33.13 -38.87 20.76
CA PRO A 16 -32.21 -37.82 21.25
C PRO A 16 -31.19 -38.26 22.35
N LEU A 17 -30.29 -37.33 22.71
CA LEU A 17 -29.70 -36.95 24.04
C LEU A 17 -29.48 -37.99 25.17
N VAL A 18 -28.29 -37.93 25.81
CA VAL A 18 -28.04 -37.67 27.26
C VAL A 18 -26.56 -37.99 27.61
N THR A 19 -25.85 -37.02 28.19
CA THR A 19 -24.60 -37.13 28.99
C THR A 19 -24.95 -37.11 30.49
N PRO A 20 -24.05 -37.18 31.50
CA PRO A 20 -22.62 -37.62 31.57
C PRO A 20 -22.35 -38.60 32.74
N ALA A 21 -21.14 -39.18 32.84
CA ALA A 21 -20.55 -39.55 34.14
C ALA A 21 -19.03 -39.81 34.07
N THR A 22 -18.33 -39.14 34.98
CA THR A 22 -16.96 -39.31 35.51
C THR A 22 -16.61 -40.73 35.95
N ALA A 23 -15.34 -41.12 35.77
CA ALA A 23 -14.56 -41.87 36.78
C ALA A 23 -13.06 -41.90 36.44
N CYS A 24 -12.25 -41.30 37.33
CA CYS A 24 -10.83 -41.57 37.49
C CYS A 24 -10.61 -42.96 38.09
N SER A 25 -9.63 -43.72 37.61
CA SER A 25 -9.15 -44.93 38.29
C SER A 25 -7.96 -44.60 39.19
N MET A 26 -8.10 -44.83 40.49
CA MET A 26 -6.96 -45.08 41.39
C MET A 26 -6.92 -46.58 41.67
N GLY A 27 -5.73 -47.18 41.53
CA GLY A 27 -5.41 -48.52 42.02
C GLY A 27 -4.51 -48.43 43.25
N ASP A 28 -4.85 -49.30 44.21
CA ASP A 28 -4.04 -49.86 45.30
C ASP A 28 -3.44 -48.86 46.32
N GLY A 29 -4.03 -48.73 47.52
CA GLY A 29 -3.94 -49.72 48.60
C GLY A 29 -2.73 -49.37 49.47
N SER A 30 -2.88 -48.70 50.63
CA SER A 30 -2.90 -49.38 51.93
C SER A 30 -3.06 -48.36 53.07
N ALA A 31 -3.95 -48.70 54.01
CA ALA A 31 -3.95 -48.42 55.46
C ALA A 31 -3.81 -46.97 55.99
N CYS A 32 -4.90 -46.50 56.59
CA CYS A 32 -4.93 -45.47 57.62
C CYS A 32 -4.12 -45.89 58.86
N ASN A 33 -3.35 -44.97 59.45
CA ASN A 33 -3.11 -44.96 60.88
C ASN A 33 -2.95 -43.52 61.39
N LEU A 34 -3.80 -43.16 62.36
CA LEU A 34 -3.72 -41.93 63.14
C LEU A 34 -2.72 -42.14 64.29
N GLY A 35 -1.81 -41.20 64.50
CA GLY A 35 -0.91 -41.18 65.64
C GLY A 35 -0.35 -39.78 65.87
N VAL A 36 -0.85 -39.13 66.92
CA VAL A 36 -0.30 -37.90 67.49
C VAL A 36 0.65 -38.31 68.62
N THR A 37 1.90 -37.83 68.61
CA THR A 37 2.69 -37.57 69.83
C THR A 37 3.84 -36.60 69.56
N ASP A 38 3.99 -35.65 70.49
CA ASP A 38 5.10 -34.72 70.73
C ASP A 38 6.50 -35.36 70.80
N GLY A 39 7.54 -34.55 70.59
CA GLY A 39 8.85 -34.77 71.23
C GLY A 39 10.09 -34.62 70.34
N THR A 40 10.76 -33.48 70.50
CA THR A 40 12.15 -33.15 70.11
C THR A 40 13.16 -34.31 70.12
N THR A 41 13.90 -34.50 69.03
CA THR A 41 15.32 -34.86 69.05
C THR A 41 16.02 -34.32 67.80
N LEU A 42 17.00 -33.45 68.01
CA LEU A 42 17.93 -32.92 67.01
C LEU A 42 18.82 -34.04 66.47
N ILE A 43 18.73 -34.33 65.17
CA ILE A 43 19.82 -34.93 64.39
C ILE A 43 20.09 -33.99 63.22
N GLN A 44 21.24 -33.33 63.28
CA GLN A 44 21.77 -32.52 62.18
C GLN A 44 22.22 -33.45 61.05
N THR A 45 21.56 -33.37 59.91
CA THR A 45 22.16 -33.71 58.62
C THR A 45 21.87 -32.59 57.64
N ARG A 46 22.95 -31.96 57.17
CA ARG A 46 22.95 -30.87 56.19
C ARG A 46 22.31 -31.34 54.87
N GLU A 47 21.20 -30.72 54.49
CA GLU A 47 20.83 -30.60 53.08
C GLU A 47 20.52 -29.12 52.77
N ALA A 48 21.17 -28.63 51.72
CA ALA A 48 21.08 -27.26 51.27
C ALA A 48 19.67 -27.02 50.69
N GLY A 49 18.91 -26.13 51.33
CA GLY A 49 17.66 -25.64 50.78
C GLY A 49 17.91 -24.88 49.48
N LYS A 50 17.42 -25.42 48.36
CA LYS A 50 17.09 -24.63 47.17
C LYS A 50 15.88 -23.77 47.53
N ALA A 51 16.06 -22.45 47.54
CA ALA A 51 14.96 -21.53 47.43
C ALA A 51 14.22 -21.86 46.11
N MET A 52 12.93 -22.21 46.20
CA MET A 52 12.08 -22.25 45.02
C MET A 52 11.96 -20.82 44.50
N ASP A 53 12.37 -20.66 43.25
CA ASP A 53 12.39 -19.40 42.51
C ASP A 53 10.95 -19.00 42.16
N PHE A 54 10.35 -18.12 42.96
CA PHE A 54 9.02 -17.55 42.73
C PHE A 54 9.00 -16.48 41.60
N HIS A 55 10.12 -16.22 40.92
CA HIS A 55 10.16 -15.20 39.87
C HIS A 55 9.67 -15.67 38.49
N GLN A 56 9.74 -16.97 38.18
CA GLN A 56 9.36 -17.48 36.86
C GLN A 56 7.84 -17.53 36.61
N ASP A 57 7.02 -17.81 37.63
CA ASP A 57 5.56 -17.86 37.50
C ASP A 57 4.91 -16.48 37.31
N SER A 58 5.52 -15.42 37.87
CA SER A 58 4.97 -14.06 37.79
C SER A 58 5.03 -13.49 36.36
N GLN A 59 6.13 -13.69 35.65
CA GLN A 59 6.34 -13.15 34.30
C GLN A 59 5.54 -13.89 33.23
N ALA A 60 5.33 -15.21 33.38
CA ALA A 60 4.45 -15.98 32.52
C ALA A 60 3.00 -15.47 32.62
N SER A 61 2.53 -15.20 33.84
CA SER A 61 1.17 -14.68 34.08
C SER A 61 0.96 -13.24 33.55
N GLU A 62 1.95 -12.37 33.66
CA GLU A 62 1.88 -11.00 33.12
C GLU A 62 1.88 -10.99 31.59
N THR A 63 2.64 -11.90 30.98
CA THR A 63 2.69 -12.07 29.52
C THR A 63 1.38 -12.60 28.96
N GLU A 64 0.79 -13.60 29.62
CA GLU A 64 -0.50 -14.17 29.23
C GLU A 64 -1.64 -13.15 29.40
N ARG A 65 -1.62 -12.38 30.49
CA ARG A 65 -2.57 -11.28 30.73
C ARG A 65 -2.42 -10.14 29.71
N ALA A 66 -1.20 -9.80 29.29
CA ALA A 66 -0.97 -8.81 28.25
C ALA A 66 -1.51 -9.26 26.88
N ARG A 67 -1.41 -10.57 26.57
CA ARG A 67 -2.01 -11.18 25.38
C ARG A 67 -3.53 -11.17 25.42
N GLU A 68 -4.11 -11.47 26.58
CA GLU A 68 -5.57 -11.42 26.79
C GLU A 68 -6.12 -9.99 26.67
N VAL A 69 -5.41 -8.98 27.18
CA VAL A 69 -5.81 -7.58 27.04
C VAL A 69 -5.71 -7.10 25.58
N ALA A 70 -4.67 -7.50 24.83
CA ALA A 70 -4.51 -7.11 23.43
C ALA A 70 -5.64 -7.64 22.54
N SER A 71 -6.16 -8.84 22.81
CA SER A 71 -7.24 -9.45 22.04
C SER A 71 -8.63 -8.86 22.33
N LEU A 72 -8.75 -7.94 23.29
CA LEU A 72 -10.00 -7.23 23.58
C LEU A 72 -10.15 -5.98 22.69
N PRO A 73 -11.39 -5.59 22.33
CA PRO A 73 -11.63 -4.34 21.64
C PRO A 73 -11.07 -3.15 22.41
N GLY A 74 -10.44 -2.22 21.68
CA GLY A 74 -9.99 -0.95 22.24
C GLY A 74 -11.15 -0.15 22.86
N SER A 75 -10.84 0.62 23.89
CA SER A 75 -11.79 1.48 24.59
C SER A 75 -12.38 2.54 23.65
N ALA A 76 -13.63 2.93 23.89
CA ALA A 76 -14.35 3.89 23.05
C ALA A 76 -13.64 5.25 22.96
N TRP A 77 -13.56 5.82 21.76
CA TRP A 77 -12.95 7.14 21.54
C TRP A 77 -13.95 8.28 21.69
N THR A 78 -13.54 9.35 22.34
CA THR A 78 -14.28 10.61 22.40
C THR A 78 -14.02 11.47 21.15
N ALA A 79 -14.96 12.35 20.83
CA ALA A 79 -14.81 13.27 19.70
C ALA A 79 -13.60 14.21 19.87
N GLN A 80 -13.27 14.60 21.11
CA GLN A 80 -12.11 15.44 21.43
C GLN A 80 -10.78 14.69 21.24
N GLU A 81 -10.69 13.43 21.66
CA GLU A 81 -9.51 12.58 21.41
C GLU A 81 -9.28 12.45 19.90
N ILE A 82 -10.32 12.15 19.13
CA ILE A 82 -10.24 12.05 17.66
C ILE A 82 -9.75 13.36 17.06
N ALA A 83 -10.32 14.51 17.46
CA ALA A 83 -9.90 15.81 16.95
C ALA A 83 -8.42 16.11 17.27
N THR A 84 -7.97 15.79 18.50
CA THR A 84 -6.58 15.97 18.92
C THR A 84 -5.63 15.07 18.16
N VAL A 85 -5.94 13.78 18.03
CA VAL A 85 -5.11 12.81 17.30
C VAL A 85 -5.06 13.14 15.81
N LYS A 86 -6.17 13.58 15.19
CA LYS A 86 -6.15 14.10 13.81
C LYS A 86 -5.17 15.26 13.63
N ARG A 87 -5.06 16.17 14.61
CA ARG A 87 -4.07 17.26 14.58
C ARG A 87 -2.64 16.75 14.73
N LYS A 88 -2.39 15.78 15.61
CA LYS A 88 -1.08 15.10 15.75
C LYS A 88 -0.66 14.42 14.43
N LEU A 89 -1.56 13.64 13.82
CA LEU A 89 -1.34 12.95 12.54
C LEU A 89 -1.05 13.93 11.39
N ARG A 90 -1.81 15.02 11.29
CA ARG A 90 -1.57 16.09 10.30
C ARG A 90 -0.19 16.71 10.48
N ARG A 91 0.22 16.98 11.72
CA ARG A 91 1.53 17.57 12.04
C ARG A 91 2.68 16.63 11.69
N MET A 92 2.51 15.32 11.92
CA MET A 92 3.47 14.29 11.52
C MET A 92 3.63 14.28 9.99
N MET A 93 2.53 14.14 9.25
CA MET A 93 2.57 14.02 7.78
C MET A 93 3.00 15.30 7.06
N LYS A 94 2.74 16.48 7.63
CA LYS A 94 3.14 17.77 7.03
C LYS A 94 4.60 18.12 7.27
N ASN A 95 5.21 17.69 8.38
CA ASN A 95 6.66 17.83 8.58
C ASN A 95 7.29 16.49 9.03
N PRO A 96 7.38 15.51 8.12
CA PRO A 96 7.77 14.14 8.45
C PRO A 96 9.22 14.04 8.94
N SER A 97 10.17 14.79 8.37
CA SER A 97 11.57 14.77 8.82
C SER A 97 11.72 15.26 10.27
N LYS A 98 10.92 16.26 10.66
CA LYS A 98 10.86 16.74 12.05
C LYS A 98 10.20 15.73 12.99
N ALA A 99 9.19 15.00 12.51
CA ALA A 99 8.56 13.92 13.27
C ALA A 99 9.55 12.78 13.55
N ILE A 100 10.40 12.43 12.56
CA ILE A 100 11.49 11.45 12.72
C ILE A 100 12.50 11.91 13.77
N SER A 101 12.97 13.16 13.68
CA SER A 101 13.98 13.67 14.62
C SER A 101 13.47 13.76 16.06
N GLU A 102 12.21 14.18 16.26
CA GLU A 102 11.59 14.29 17.60
C GLU A 102 11.33 12.92 18.26
N ALA A 103 11.17 11.89 17.43
CA ALA A 103 11.03 10.51 17.85
C ALA A 103 12.39 9.79 17.98
N ASN A 104 13.49 10.43 17.59
CA ASN A 104 14.84 9.83 17.58
C ASN A 104 14.92 8.51 16.79
N ILE A 105 14.15 8.38 15.71
CA ILE A 105 14.12 7.17 14.88
C ILE A 105 15.40 7.10 14.05
N GLN A 106 16.20 6.05 14.25
CA GLN A 106 17.47 5.86 13.55
C GLN A 106 17.23 5.37 12.11
N VAL A 107 17.62 6.18 11.12
CA VAL A 107 17.42 5.88 9.69
C VAL A 107 18.55 6.48 8.85
N GLU A 108 19.19 5.70 7.98
CA GLU A 108 20.31 6.21 7.16
C GLU A 108 19.84 7.14 6.01
N LYS A 109 18.59 7.01 5.56
CA LYS A 109 18.03 7.77 4.43
C LYS A 109 16.63 8.32 4.75
N ALA A 110 16.53 9.16 5.79
CA ALA A 110 15.27 9.65 6.35
C ALA A 110 14.22 10.04 5.30
N ASN A 111 14.61 10.85 4.31
CA ASN A 111 13.71 11.40 3.29
C ASN A 111 12.93 10.33 2.49
N ARG A 112 13.47 9.10 2.36
CA ARG A 112 12.81 8.00 1.61
C ARG A 112 11.83 7.18 2.47
N TYR A 113 11.96 7.30 3.78
CA TYR A 113 11.16 6.56 4.76
C TYR A 113 10.23 7.47 5.55
N GLU A 114 10.09 8.73 5.13
CA GLU A 114 9.27 9.73 5.77
C GLU A 114 7.82 9.25 6.00
N PRO A 115 7.23 9.48 7.21
CA PRO A 115 5.84 9.18 7.52
C PRO A 115 4.89 10.18 6.85
N ASN A 116 4.89 10.20 5.52
CA ASN A 116 4.05 11.04 4.68
C ASN A 116 2.70 10.35 4.37
N PRO A 117 1.72 11.05 3.77
CA PRO A 117 0.42 10.47 3.48
C PRO A 117 0.45 9.16 2.68
N ALA A 118 1.31 9.05 1.67
CA ALA A 118 1.41 7.82 0.87
C ALA A 118 1.92 6.64 1.69
N LYS A 119 2.91 6.87 2.57
CA LYS A 119 3.44 5.82 3.45
C LYS A 119 2.40 5.38 4.50
N VAL A 120 1.60 6.31 5.02
CA VAL A 120 0.49 5.99 5.93
C VAL A 120 -0.60 5.20 5.23
N VAL A 121 -1.02 5.59 4.03
CA VAL A 121 -2.00 4.82 3.24
C VAL A 121 -1.50 3.41 2.95
N ARG A 122 -0.22 3.25 2.58
CA ARG A 122 0.40 1.93 2.40
C ARG A 122 0.37 1.11 3.69
N LEU A 123 0.83 1.68 4.82
CA LEU A 123 0.84 0.97 6.10
C LEU A 123 -0.56 0.46 6.47
N VAL A 124 -1.58 1.30 6.30
CA VAL A 124 -2.96 0.96 6.65
C VAL A 124 -3.57 -0.08 5.71
N PHE A 125 -3.23 -0.06 4.42
CA PHE A 125 -3.61 -1.15 3.52
C PHE A 125 -3.01 -2.47 3.98
N HIS A 126 -1.72 -2.47 4.34
CA HIS A 126 -1.01 -3.67 4.78
C HIS A 126 -1.55 -4.21 6.12
N ASP A 127 -1.79 -3.33 7.09
CA ASP A 127 -2.48 -3.67 8.35
C ASP A 127 -3.85 -4.32 8.13
N CYS A 128 -4.57 -3.88 7.09
CA CYS A 128 -5.89 -4.40 6.75
C CYS A 128 -5.89 -5.68 5.92
N MET A 129 -4.72 -6.25 5.60
CA MET A 129 -4.63 -7.57 4.98
C MET A 129 -4.92 -8.67 5.99
N LYS A 130 -5.45 -9.79 5.50
CA LYS A 130 -5.58 -11.00 6.31
C LYS A 130 -4.26 -11.74 6.33
N TYR A 131 -4.06 -12.51 7.39
CA TYR A 131 -3.01 -13.52 7.41
C TYR A 131 -3.35 -14.68 6.49
N THR A 132 -2.35 -15.51 6.16
CA THR A 132 -2.53 -16.67 5.28
C THR A 132 -3.47 -17.74 5.84
N ASP A 133 -3.71 -17.75 7.16
CA ASP A 133 -4.72 -18.60 7.81
C ASP A 133 -6.15 -18.01 7.79
N GLY A 134 -6.33 -16.84 7.19
CA GLY A 134 -7.61 -16.16 7.04
C GLY A 134 -8.03 -15.29 8.24
N THR A 135 -7.25 -15.26 9.31
CA THR A 135 -7.48 -14.39 10.48
C THR A 135 -6.85 -13.00 10.28
N GLY A 136 -6.95 -12.13 11.29
CA GLY A 136 -6.41 -10.77 11.24
C GLY A 136 -7.30 -9.82 10.45
N GLY A 137 -6.68 -8.80 9.87
CA GLY A 137 -7.36 -7.68 9.21
C GLY A 137 -7.55 -6.51 10.16
N CYS A 138 -6.85 -5.42 9.86
CA CYS A 138 -6.84 -4.14 10.55
C CYS A 138 -6.66 -4.34 12.06
N ASP A 139 -5.57 -5.00 12.44
CA ASP A 139 -5.30 -5.44 13.81
C ASP A 139 -4.08 -4.74 14.44
N GLY A 140 -3.59 -3.65 13.84
CA GLY A 140 -2.49 -2.86 14.40
C GLY A 140 -1.15 -3.60 14.39
N CYS A 141 -0.98 -4.56 13.48
CA CYS A 141 0.21 -5.37 13.37
C CYS A 141 0.64 -5.57 11.91
N LEU A 142 1.92 -5.88 11.72
CA LEU A 142 2.50 -6.18 10.43
C LEU A 142 3.39 -7.43 10.50
N ASP A 143 3.48 -8.19 9.42
CA ASP A 143 4.45 -9.27 9.23
C ASP A 143 5.87 -8.69 9.06
N TRP A 144 6.79 -9.05 9.96
CA TRP A 144 8.18 -8.60 9.92
C TRP A 144 9.15 -9.63 9.34
N GLN A 145 8.67 -10.78 8.91
CA GLN A 145 9.51 -11.79 8.29
C GLN A 145 10.05 -11.29 6.94
N GLY A 146 11.38 -11.33 6.80
CA GLY A 146 12.10 -10.82 5.64
C GLY A 146 12.26 -9.29 5.60
N VAL A 147 11.70 -8.55 6.57
CA VAL A 147 11.93 -7.10 6.63
C VAL A 147 13.41 -6.81 6.93
N GLY A 148 13.96 -5.81 6.23
CA GLY A 148 15.39 -5.48 6.25
C GLY A 148 16.21 -6.27 5.22
N ARG A 149 15.63 -7.28 4.57
CA ARG A 149 16.25 -7.99 3.45
C ARG A 149 15.68 -7.50 2.13
N ARG A 150 16.58 -7.22 1.18
CA ARG A 150 16.21 -7.16 -0.23
C ARG A 150 16.34 -8.57 -0.78
N SER A 151 15.28 -9.36 -0.66
CA SER A 151 15.31 -10.74 -1.13
C SER A 151 15.42 -10.77 -2.65
N GLU A 152 16.41 -11.51 -3.16
CA GLU A 152 16.60 -11.72 -4.60
C GLU A 152 15.61 -12.75 -5.17
N LEU A 153 14.86 -13.48 -4.32
CA LEU A 153 14.01 -14.60 -4.75
C LEU A 153 12.84 -15.02 -3.83
N ALA A 154 12.62 -14.40 -2.66
CA ALA A 154 11.58 -14.86 -1.73
C ALA A 154 10.38 -13.90 -1.66
N ASP A 155 9.21 -14.52 -1.51
CA ASP A 155 7.92 -13.92 -1.13
C ASP A 155 7.99 -13.39 0.31
N ASP A 156 8.97 -12.56 0.65
CA ASP A 156 9.19 -12.03 1.99
C ASP A 156 9.58 -10.54 1.96
N GLY A 157 9.52 -9.87 3.12
CA GLY A 157 9.92 -8.46 3.21
C GLY A 157 8.95 -7.46 2.57
N HIS A 158 7.70 -7.83 2.29
CA HIS A 158 6.67 -6.93 1.72
C HIS A 158 6.42 -5.66 2.55
N ASN A 159 6.68 -5.72 3.86
CA ASN A 159 6.60 -4.60 4.80
C ASN A 159 7.88 -3.76 4.88
N ASN A 160 8.86 -4.00 4.00
CA ASN A 160 10.07 -3.17 3.90
C ASN A 160 9.73 -1.69 3.79
N GLY A 161 10.47 -0.87 4.55
CA GLY A 161 10.29 0.58 4.58
C GLY A 161 9.00 1.07 5.26
N LEU A 162 8.28 0.24 6.00
CA LEU A 162 7.17 0.65 6.88
C LEU A 162 7.58 0.93 8.33
N TYR A 163 8.78 0.54 8.76
CA TYR A 163 9.29 0.77 10.12
C TYR A 163 9.16 2.20 10.61
N VAL A 164 9.62 3.16 9.82
CA VAL A 164 9.67 4.56 10.24
C VAL A 164 8.27 5.15 10.47
N VAL A 165 7.29 4.77 9.64
CA VAL A 165 5.91 5.21 9.82
C VAL A 165 5.22 4.47 10.96
N ALA A 166 5.48 3.18 11.14
CA ALA A 166 4.97 2.41 12.27
C ALA A 166 5.50 2.97 13.60
N GLU A 167 6.80 3.26 13.70
CA GLU A 167 7.41 3.88 14.88
C GLU A 167 6.88 5.28 15.16
N ALA A 168 6.73 6.13 14.13
CA ALA A 168 6.15 7.46 14.31
C ALA A 168 4.71 7.39 14.85
N LEU A 169 3.92 6.42 14.38
CA LEU A 169 2.58 6.15 14.91
C LEU A 169 2.62 5.57 16.32
N GLU A 170 3.57 4.69 16.64
CA GLU A 170 3.78 4.16 18.00
C GLU A 170 4.13 5.29 18.99
N HIS A 171 4.87 6.31 18.57
CA HIS A 171 5.09 7.50 19.41
C HIS A 171 3.82 8.32 19.63
N ILE A 172 2.92 8.43 18.65
CA ILE A 172 1.59 9.04 18.85
C ILE A 172 0.74 8.17 19.80
N TYR A 173 0.88 6.85 19.71
CA TYR A 173 0.15 5.89 20.54
C TYR A 173 0.57 5.94 22.01
N THR A 174 1.87 6.07 22.26
CA THR A 174 2.47 5.91 23.59
C THR A 174 2.74 7.23 24.32
N ARG A 175 2.90 8.35 23.61
CA ARG A 175 3.28 9.64 24.19
C ARG A 175 2.15 10.67 24.09
N THR A 176 1.96 11.43 25.15
CA THR A 176 0.96 12.51 25.23
C THR A 176 1.37 13.75 24.44
N ASP A 177 2.67 14.03 24.36
CA ASP A 177 3.26 15.30 23.91
C ASP A 177 3.80 15.27 22.46
N TYR A 178 3.82 14.10 21.82
CA TYR A 178 4.33 13.92 20.46
C TYR A 178 3.23 14.08 19.38
N PRO A 179 3.54 14.61 18.18
CA PRO A 179 4.75 15.36 17.82
C PRO A 179 4.72 16.79 18.37
N SER A 180 5.88 17.43 18.45
CA SER A 180 5.96 18.80 18.97
C SER A 180 5.18 19.79 18.09
N GLY A 181 4.50 20.74 18.74
CA GLY A 181 3.63 21.71 18.09
C GLY A 181 2.25 21.17 17.70
N ALA A 182 1.91 19.94 18.08
CA ALA A 182 0.54 19.44 18.12
C ALA A 182 -0.02 19.54 19.56
N PRO A 183 -1.36 19.53 19.74
CA PRO A 183 -1.94 19.52 21.09
C PRO A 183 -1.52 18.29 21.88
N VAL A 184 -1.42 18.45 23.21
CA VAL A 184 -1.07 17.41 24.17
C VAL A 184 -2.34 16.65 24.58
N LEU A 185 -2.24 15.33 24.76
CA LEU A 185 -3.30 14.51 25.35
C LEU A 185 -3.12 14.46 26.87
N ASP A 186 -4.21 14.42 27.64
CA ASP A 186 -4.11 14.25 29.10
C ASP A 186 -3.49 12.90 29.48
N HIS A 187 -3.80 11.86 28.71
CA HIS A 187 -3.27 10.51 28.83
C HIS A 187 -2.91 9.95 27.45
N SER A 188 -1.94 9.04 27.37
CA SER A 188 -1.61 8.41 26.08
C SER A 188 -2.73 7.46 25.65
N LEU A 189 -2.84 7.21 24.34
CA LEU A 189 -3.83 6.29 23.78
C LEU A 189 -3.65 4.88 24.36
N LYS A 190 -2.40 4.43 24.49
CA LYS A 190 -2.06 3.17 25.15
C LYS A 190 -2.52 3.14 26.61
N SER A 191 -2.26 4.19 27.39
CA SER A 191 -2.64 4.22 28.82
C SER A 191 -4.14 4.27 29.07
N THR A 192 -4.91 4.70 28.07
CA THR A 192 -6.37 4.73 28.09
C THR A 192 -6.99 3.54 27.35
N ASN A 193 -6.18 2.51 27.07
CA ASN A 193 -6.59 1.27 26.44
C ASN A 193 -7.30 1.48 25.09
N LYS A 194 -6.96 2.52 24.32
CA LYS A 194 -7.32 2.58 22.90
C LYS A 194 -6.47 1.58 22.15
N SER A 195 -6.98 0.97 21.08
CA SER A 195 -6.17 0.10 20.23
C SER A 195 -5.27 0.91 19.29
N ARG A 196 -4.08 0.39 19.03
CA ARG A 196 -3.20 0.87 17.95
C ARG A 196 -3.88 0.70 16.60
N ALA A 197 -4.61 -0.39 16.39
CA ALA A 197 -5.39 -0.65 15.19
C ALA A 197 -6.36 0.51 14.87
N ASP A 198 -7.06 1.05 15.89
CA ASP A 198 -7.89 2.24 15.71
C ASP A 198 -7.08 3.49 15.35
N LEU A 199 -5.90 3.69 15.94
CA LEU A 199 -5.01 4.79 15.58
C LEU A 199 -4.56 4.70 14.11
N TRP A 200 -4.18 3.52 13.65
CA TRP A 200 -3.73 3.29 12.27
C TRP A 200 -4.86 3.52 11.27
N ALA A 201 -6.06 3.00 11.54
CA ALA A 201 -7.23 3.29 10.73
C ALA A 201 -7.56 4.79 10.67
N LEU A 202 -7.49 5.50 11.81
CA LEU A 202 -7.66 6.95 11.85
C LEU A 202 -6.58 7.65 11.02
N ALA A 203 -5.33 7.21 11.10
CA ALA A 203 -4.22 7.74 10.32
C ALA A 203 -4.48 7.64 8.82
N GLY A 204 -4.98 6.50 8.34
CA GLY A 204 -5.38 6.29 6.95
C GLY A 204 -6.41 7.33 6.47
N THR A 205 -7.46 7.56 7.25
CA THR A 205 -8.49 8.57 6.90
C THR A 205 -7.90 9.98 6.79
N VAL A 206 -6.98 10.33 7.69
CA VAL A 206 -6.32 11.65 7.69
C VAL A 206 -5.33 11.77 6.53
N ALA A 207 -4.63 10.70 6.18
CA ALA A 207 -3.66 10.68 5.10
C ALA A 207 -4.32 10.98 3.74
N VAL A 208 -5.44 10.31 3.43
CA VAL A 208 -6.24 10.60 2.24
C VAL A 208 -6.67 12.07 2.22
N GLN A 209 -7.19 12.57 3.35
CA GLN A 209 -7.62 13.97 3.45
C GLN A 209 -6.46 14.97 3.23
N VAL A 210 -5.30 14.74 3.84
CA VAL A 210 -4.12 15.60 3.69
C VAL A 210 -3.62 15.61 2.24
N ALA A 211 -3.63 14.46 1.57
CA ALA A 211 -3.22 14.37 0.17
C ALA A 211 -4.21 15.04 -0.81
N MET A 212 -5.52 15.00 -0.51
CA MET A 212 -6.54 15.75 -1.24
C MET A 212 -6.41 17.27 -1.01
N GLU A 213 -6.12 17.70 0.22
CA GLU A 213 -5.87 19.11 0.53
C GLU A 213 -4.63 19.62 -0.24
N LEU A 214 -3.56 18.83 -0.31
CA LEU A 214 -2.38 19.19 -1.10
C LEU A 214 -2.72 19.31 -2.58
N ASN A 215 -3.53 18.40 -3.13
CA ASN A 215 -4.03 18.52 -4.52
C ASN A 215 -4.69 19.87 -4.77
N ASN A 216 -5.66 20.23 -3.93
CA ASN A 216 -6.41 21.47 -4.09
C ASN A 216 -5.55 22.71 -3.89
N LYS A 217 -4.58 22.67 -2.97
CA LYS A 217 -3.59 23.74 -2.79
C LYS A 217 -2.75 23.95 -4.05
N VAL A 218 -2.34 22.88 -4.73
CA VAL A 218 -1.60 22.98 -6.01
C VAL A 218 -2.50 23.55 -7.12
N CYS A 219 -3.79 23.21 -7.15
CA CYS A 219 -4.75 23.80 -8.09
C CYS A 219 -4.98 25.31 -7.86
N ASP A 220 -4.95 25.75 -6.61
CA ASP A 220 -5.12 27.17 -6.23
C ASP A 220 -3.84 28.00 -6.40
N ALA A 221 -2.69 27.36 -6.57
CA ALA A 221 -1.41 28.04 -6.67
C ALA A 221 -1.30 28.86 -7.96
N PRO A 222 -0.52 29.96 -7.96
CA PRO A 222 -0.34 30.83 -9.13
C PRO A 222 0.43 30.15 -10.26
N SER A 223 1.06 29.00 -10.00
CA SER A 223 1.77 28.24 -11.00
C SER A 223 1.49 26.74 -10.86
N ARG A 224 1.56 26.06 -12.00
CA ARG A 224 1.37 24.61 -12.12
C ARG A 224 2.36 23.74 -11.34
N GLY A 225 3.42 24.31 -10.75
CA GLY A 225 4.56 23.60 -10.13
C GLY A 225 4.75 23.88 -8.63
N ALA A 226 3.67 24.17 -7.91
CA ALA A 226 3.72 24.60 -6.51
C ALA A 226 3.92 23.44 -5.51
N GLU A 227 4.47 23.74 -4.33
CA GLU A 227 4.70 22.75 -3.25
C GLU A 227 5.54 21.53 -3.68
N GLY A 228 6.41 21.73 -4.68
CA GLY A 228 7.20 20.65 -5.27
C GLY A 228 6.36 19.62 -6.02
N GLN A 229 5.13 19.96 -6.42
CA GLN A 229 4.22 19.12 -7.18
C GLN A 229 3.77 19.82 -8.45
N TYR A 230 3.46 19.02 -9.47
CA TYR A 230 2.91 19.50 -10.72
C TYR A 230 1.44 19.07 -10.83
N HIS A 231 0.54 19.87 -11.41
CA HIS A 231 -0.82 19.41 -11.68
C HIS A 231 -1.11 19.44 -13.18
N PRO A 232 -1.22 18.28 -13.87
CA PRO A 232 -1.46 18.24 -15.32
C PRO A 232 -2.76 18.91 -15.78
N ARG A 233 -3.72 18.99 -14.86
CA ARG A 233 -5.02 19.68 -15.04
C ARG A 233 -5.07 21.08 -14.41
N TRP A 234 -3.93 21.70 -14.08
CA TRP A 234 -3.94 23.05 -13.47
C TRP A 234 -4.73 24.04 -14.34
N GLY A 235 -5.59 24.84 -13.71
CA GLY A 235 -6.48 25.79 -14.39
C GLY A 235 -7.72 25.17 -15.07
N GLN A 236 -7.86 23.85 -15.06
CA GLN A 236 -9.05 23.16 -15.57
C GLN A 236 -10.12 23.06 -14.47
N SER A 237 -11.40 22.97 -14.88
CA SER A 237 -12.55 22.92 -13.97
C SER A 237 -12.55 21.70 -13.02
N ASP A 238 -11.89 20.61 -13.41
CA ASP A 238 -11.77 19.35 -12.67
C ASP A 238 -10.42 19.20 -11.95
N CYS A 239 -9.60 20.26 -11.86
CA CYS A 239 -8.33 20.22 -11.15
C CYS A 239 -8.53 19.83 -9.67
N LYS A 240 -9.50 20.49 -9.02
CA LYS A 240 -9.78 20.28 -7.60
C LYS A 240 -10.53 18.98 -7.40
N VAL A 241 -10.20 18.32 -6.30
CA VAL A 241 -10.92 17.16 -5.78
C VAL A 241 -11.88 17.62 -4.68
N ALA A 242 -13.10 17.10 -4.70
CA ALA A 242 -14.06 17.31 -3.63
C ALA A 242 -14.31 15.97 -2.95
N ALA A 243 -14.12 15.91 -1.64
CA ALA A 243 -14.51 14.73 -0.88
C ALA A 243 -16.05 14.62 -0.94
N PRO A 244 -16.61 13.47 -1.36
CA PRO A 244 -18.06 13.30 -1.46
C PRO A 244 -18.73 13.40 -0.09
N ARG A 245 -17.99 13.00 0.95
CA ARG A 245 -18.36 13.04 2.36
C ARG A 245 -17.09 12.91 3.20
N LYS A 246 -17.18 13.02 4.53
CA LYS A 246 -16.06 12.62 5.40
C LYS A 246 -15.93 11.09 5.39
N ILE A 247 -14.71 10.57 5.40
CA ILE A 247 -14.48 9.14 5.66
C ILE A 247 -14.93 8.85 7.08
N ILE A 248 -15.77 7.84 7.24
CA ILE A 248 -16.34 7.39 8.50
C ILE A 248 -15.28 6.60 9.24
N PHE A 249 -14.74 7.20 10.30
CA PHE A 249 -13.89 6.49 11.24
C PHE A 249 -14.77 5.69 12.20
N LYS A 250 -14.58 4.36 12.19
CA LYS A 250 -15.15 3.45 13.17
C LYS A 250 -14.07 3.03 14.18
N THR A 251 -14.47 2.71 15.40
CA THR A 251 -13.60 2.24 16.48
C THR A 251 -14.06 0.89 17.02
N GLY A 252 -13.23 0.25 17.82
CA GLY A 252 -13.48 -1.08 18.38
C GLY A 252 -12.58 -2.17 17.81
N ARG A 253 -11.54 -1.79 17.06
CA ARG A 253 -10.54 -2.73 16.60
C ARG A 253 -9.76 -3.32 17.77
N ARG A 254 -9.34 -4.56 17.60
CA ARG A 254 -8.46 -5.28 18.51
C ARG A 254 -7.03 -5.12 18.01
N ASP A 255 -6.10 -4.89 18.92
CA ASP A 255 -4.69 -5.06 18.55
C ASP A 255 -4.45 -6.57 18.38
N CYS A 256 -3.57 -6.97 17.46
CA CYS A 256 -3.18 -8.35 17.38
C CYS A 256 -2.58 -8.75 18.72
N SER A 257 -2.79 -10.00 19.13
CA SER A 257 -2.08 -10.56 20.29
C SER A 257 -0.62 -10.68 19.90
N GLY A 258 0.13 -9.57 20.00
CA GLY A 258 1.54 -9.51 19.67
C GLY A 258 2.22 -10.59 20.49
N HIS A 259 2.73 -11.61 19.81
CA HIS A 259 3.49 -12.66 20.44
C HIS A 259 4.82 -12.05 20.92
N PRO A 260 5.09 -11.94 22.23
CA PRO A 260 6.48 -12.02 22.67
C PRO A 260 6.94 -13.43 22.27
N PHE A 261 7.58 -13.53 21.10
CA PHE A 261 8.24 -14.75 20.66
C PHE A 261 9.65 -14.79 21.24
N GLU A 262 9.98 -15.95 21.82
CA GLU A 262 11.30 -16.30 22.33
C GLU A 262 12.32 -16.54 21.21
N GLU A 263 11.89 -16.75 19.96
CA GLU A 263 12.80 -17.09 18.87
C GLU A 263 13.54 -15.88 18.28
N ALA A 264 14.79 -16.14 17.91
CA ALA A 264 15.74 -15.17 17.43
C ALA A 264 15.29 -14.58 16.10
N PHE A 265 15.41 -13.26 15.98
CA PHE A 265 15.17 -12.57 14.73
C PHE A 265 16.20 -13.03 13.68
N GLU A 266 15.82 -12.92 12.42
CA GLU A 266 16.78 -12.97 11.32
C GLU A 266 17.89 -11.90 11.50
N PRO A 267 19.14 -12.13 11.04
CA PRO A 267 20.25 -11.19 11.23
C PRO A 267 19.99 -9.73 10.80
N ALA A 268 19.02 -9.49 9.91
CA ALA A 268 18.76 -8.19 9.29
C ALA A 268 18.10 -7.13 10.19
N LEU A 269 17.50 -7.50 11.34
CA LEU A 269 16.97 -6.52 12.32
C LEU A 269 17.81 -6.43 13.60
N GLN A 270 19.07 -6.84 13.57
CA GLN A 270 19.97 -6.71 14.70
C GLN A 270 20.10 -5.22 15.11
N GLY A 271 19.60 -4.88 16.30
CA GLY A 271 19.63 -3.51 16.84
C GLY A 271 18.34 -2.69 16.71
N ILE A 272 17.30 -3.23 16.07
CA ILE A 272 15.96 -2.61 16.07
C ILE A 272 15.20 -3.04 17.34
N GLU A 273 14.62 -2.07 18.05
CA GLU A 273 13.81 -2.35 19.23
C GLU A 273 12.55 -3.14 18.84
N ARG A 274 12.31 -4.26 19.52
CA ARG A 274 11.12 -5.08 19.26
C ARG A 274 9.87 -4.35 19.73
N ARG A 275 8.88 -4.22 18.84
CA ARG A 275 7.61 -3.53 19.13
C ARG A 275 6.44 -4.50 19.10
N SER A 276 5.38 -4.18 19.84
CA SER A 276 4.18 -5.04 19.92
C SER A 276 3.31 -5.00 18.66
N TYR A 277 3.60 -4.14 17.69
CA TYR A 277 2.99 -4.20 16.35
C TYR A 277 3.73 -5.18 15.42
N MET A 278 4.84 -5.79 15.88
CA MET A 278 5.63 -6.71 15.07
C MET A 278 5.17 -8.14 15.28
N THR A 279 4.71 -8.81 14.21
CA THR A 279 4.36 -10.24 14.21
C THR A 279 5.20 -11.02 13.21
N ASN A 280 5.32 -12.34 13.41
CA ASN A 280 5.86 -13.31 12.44
C ASN A 280 4.75 -14.07 11.71
N LYS A 281 3.48 -13.70 11.97
CA LYS A 281 2.34 -14.29 11.30
C LYS A 281 2.29 -13.79 9.85
N ARG A 282 2.27 -14.73 8.91
CA ARG A 282 2.37 -14.44 7.48
C ARG A 282 1.14 -13.72 6.96
N GLU A 283 1.35 -12.57 6.34
CA GLU A 283 0.31 -11.82 5.61
C GLU A 283 0.05 -12.44 4.23
N ALA A 284 -1.21 -12.42 3.78
CA ALA A 284 -1.58 -12.79 2.42
C ALA A 284 -1.39 -11.58 1.49
N HIS A 285 -0.21 -11.45 0.88
CA HIS A 285 0.12 -10.35 -0.04
C HIS A 285 -0.38 -10.58 -1.48
N PRO A 286 -0.76 -9.51 -2.21
CA PRO A 286 -1.05 -9.61 -3.63
C PRO A 286 0.24 -9.72 -4.45
N ASP A 287 0.18 -10.47 -5.55
CA ASP A 287 1.28 -10.52 -6.53
C ASP A 287 1.27 -9.23 -7.39
N PRO A 288 2.34 -8.40 -7.36
CA PRO A 288 2.42 -7.19 -8.18
C PRO A 288 2.47 -7.49 -9.69
N HIS A 289 2.86 -8.70 -10.09
CA HIS A 289 2.94 -9.17 -11.47
C HIS A 289 1.68 -9.93 -11.91
N ALA A 290 0.66 -10.03 -11.06
CA ALA A 290 -0.59 -10.71 -11.34
C ALA A 290 -1.28 -10.18 -12.61
N ASP A 291 -1.93 -11.08 -13.35
CA ASP A 291 -2.94 -10.67 -14.32
C ASP A 291 -4.23 -10.22 -13.65
N GLY A 292 -5.14 -9.65 -14.44
CA GLY A 292 -6.36 -9.05 -13.93
C GLY A 292 -7.28 -10.06 -13.24
N TRP A 293 -7.24 -11.34 -13.62
CA TRP A 293 -8.04 -12.38 -12.96
C TRP A 293 -7.45 -12.76 -11.60
N LYS A 294 -6.13 -12.90 -11.49
CA LYS A 294 -5.45 -13.13 -10.22
C LYS A 294 -5.62 -11.95 -9.26
N THR A 295 -5.54 -10.72 -9.74
CA THR A 295 -5.83 -9.52 -8.95
C THR A 295 -7.29 -9.53 -8.44
N LEU A 296 -8.27 -9.81 -9.30
CA LEU A 296 -9.67 -9.92 -8.88
C LEU A 296 -9.90 -11.03 -7.85
N ALA A 297 -9.26 -12.19 -8.02
CA ALA A 297 -9.37 -13.31 -7.10
C ALA A 297 -8.80 -12.95 -5.73
N TYR A 298 -7.62 -12.30 -5.69
CA TYR A 298 -6.99 -11.85 -4.45
C TYR A 298 -7.93 -10.95 -3.63
N PHE A 299 -8.44 -9.87 -4.25
CA PHE A 299 -9.28 -8.91 -3.54
C PHE A 299 -10.64 -9.48 -3.14
N LYS A 300 -11.21 -10.36 -3.95
CA LYS A 300 -12.44 -11.09 -3.59
C LYS A 300 -12.22 -11.94 -2.33
N ASN A 301 -11.12 -12.68 -2.27
CA ASN A 301 -10.87 -13.63 -1.18
C ASN A 301 -10.44 -12.94 0.13
N ASN A 302 -9.66 -11.86 0.03
CA ASN A 302 -9.07 -11.21 1.20
C ASN A 302 -9.89 -10.03 1.74
N PHE A 303 -10.67 -9.36 0.89
CA PHE A 303 -11.44 -8.15 1.25
C PHE A 303 -12.93 -8.23 0.89
N GLY A 304 -13.37 -9.27 0.16
CA GLY A 304 -14.74 -9.38 -0.31
C GLY A 304 -15.11 -8.32 -1.34
N PHE A 305 -14.13 -7.80 -2.09
CA PHE A 305 -14.38 -6.78 -3.10
C PHE A 305 -14.97 -7.35 -4.38
N ASN A 306 -15.92 -6.61 -4.95
CA ASN A 306 -16.42 -6.83 -6.30
C ASN A 306 -15.50 -6.14 -7.33
N ARG A 307 -15.77 -6.35 -8.62
CA ARG A 307 -14.96 -5.83 -9.72
C ARG A 307 -14.73 -4.32 -9.68
N ARG A 308 -15.78 -3.54 -9.42
CA ARG A 308 -15.72 -2.07 -9.35
C ARG A 308 -14.94 -1.62 -8.13
N GLU A 309 -15.17 -2.28 -6.99
CA GLU A 309 -14.46 -1.99 -5.75
C GLU A 309 -12.95 -2.24 -5.88
N VAL A 310 -12.54 -3.29 -6.60
CA VAL A 310 -11.13 -3.54 -6.93
C VAL A 310 -10.54 -2.37 -7.72
N VAL A 311 -11.21 -1.92 -8.78
CA VAL A 311 -10.71 -0.78 -9.55
C VAL A 311 -10.62 0.46 -8.68
N ALA A 312 -11.59 0.70 -7.78
CA ALA A 312 -11.60 1.87 -6.91
C ALA A 312 -10.44 1.89 -5.92
N ILE A 313 -10.20 0.79 -5.17
CA ILE A 313 -9.13 0.75 -4.15
C ILE A 313 -7.74 0.89 -4.76
N MET A 314 -7.52 0.33 -5.96
CA MET A 314 -6.26 0.46 -6.69
C MET A 314 -5.91 1.91 -7.02
N GLY A 315 -6.91 2.82 -7.05
CA GLY A 315 -6.71 4.25 -7.19
C GLY A 315 -5.87 4.89 -6.08
N ALA A 316 -5.65 4.20 -4.94
CA ALA A 316 -4.71 4.63 -3.90
C ALA A 316 -3.28 4.84 -4.45
N HIS A 317 -2.90 4.11 -5.51
CA HIS A 317 -1.63 4.28 -6.24
C HIS A 317 -1.48 5.65 -6.91
N THR A 318 -2.49 6.52 -6.86
CA THR A 318 -2.34 7.94 -7.23
C THR A 318 -1.36 8.70 -6.32
N ILE A 319 -1.07 8.20 -5.12
CA ILE A 319 -0.02 8.77 -4.26
C ILE A 319 1.05 7.73 -3.95
N GLY A 320 2.29 8.19 -3.84
CA GLY A 320 3.45 7.36 -3.54
C GLY A 320 4.33 7.05 -4.74
N THR A 321 5.47 6.46 -4.43
CA THR A 321 6.55 6.16 -5.37
C THR A 321 7.13 4.80 -5.01
N PHE A 322 7.80 4.19 -5.97
CA PHE A 322 8.59 2.99 -5.73
C PHE A 322 9.98 3.37 -5.21
N HIS A 323 10.53 2.47 -4.40
CA HIS A 323 11.94 2.54 -4.00
C HIS A 323 12.60 1.21 -4.34
N VAL A 324 13.66 1.29 -5.15
CA VAL A 324 14.41 0.12 -5.63
C VAL A 324 14.96 -0.68 -4.44
N GLU A 325 15.41 0.01 -3.40
CA GLU A 325 15.94 -0.63 -2.19
C GLU A 325 14.86 -1.32 -1.34
N VAL A 326 13.58 -0.95 -1.51
CA VAL A 326 12.46 -1.51 -0.73
C VAL A 326 11.79 -2.66 -1.47
N SER A 327 11.60 -2.53 -2.78
CA SER A 327 10.72 -3.41 -3.58
C SER A 327 11.31 -3.84 -4.92
N GLY A 328 12.50 -3.34 -5.29
CA GLY A 328 13.10 -3.54 -6.62
C GLY A 328 12.47 -2.70 -7.74
N PHE A 329 11.21 -2.27 -7.59
CA PHE A 329 10.53 -1.39 -8.54
C PHE A 329 11.13 0.03 -8.58
N LYS A 330 11.06 0.66 -9.74
CA LYS A 330 11.65 1.99 -10.03
C LYS A 330 10.56 3.03 -10.33
N TYR A 331 10.92 4.28 -10.10
CA TYR A 331 10.15 5.48 -10.44
C TYR A 331 8.78 5.61 -9.74
N ASN A 332 7.81 6.28 -10.36
CA ASN A 332 6.51 6.60 -9.77
C ASN A 332 5.39 6.00 -10.62
N TRP A 333 4.22 5.75 -10.00
CA TRP A 333 3.00 5.54 -10.80
C TRP A 333 2.77 6.73 -11.73
N LYS A 334 2.49 7.92 -11.18
CA LYS A 334 2.41 9.17 -11.93
C LYS A 334 3.48 10.18 -11.49
N PHE A 335 3.82 11.12 -12.36
CA PHE A 335 4.83 12.15 -12.07
C PHE A 335 4.55 12.90 -10.74
N SER A 336 3.30 13.30 -10.54
CA SER A 336 2.83 14.10 -9.41
C SER A 336 2.30 13.21 -8.28
N HIS A 337 3.23 12.52 -7.64
CA HIS A 337 2.97 11.40 -6.74
C HIS A 337 2.59 11.77 -5.30
N LYS A 338 2.43 13.05 -4.93
CA LYS A 338 1.99 13.44 -3.57
C LYS A 338 0.56 13.95 -3.49
N ILE A 339 -0.09 14.18 -4.64
CA ILE A 339 -1.44 14.75 -4.73
C ILE A 339 -2.47 13.68 -5.05
N PHE A 340 -3.57 13.65 -4.29
CA PHE A 340 -4.60 12.63 -4.44
C PHE A 340 -5.68 13.08 -5.43
N ASN A 341 -5.72 12.50 -6.62
CA ASN A 341 -6.66 12.79 -7.72
C ASN A 341 -6.80 11.60 -8.67
N ASN A 342 -7.63 11.68 -9.71
CA ASN A 342 -7.82 10.56 -10.64
C ASN A 342 -6.68 10.36 -11.66
N GLY A 343 -5.54 11.04 -11.46
CA GLY A 343 -4.39 11.01 -12.37
C GLY A 343 -3.82 9.61 -12.61
N TYR A 344 -3.97 8.68 -11.65
CA TYR A 344 -3.64 7.27 -11.82
C TYR A 344 -4.42 6.63 -12.99
N TYR A 345 -5.74 6.76 -13.02
CA TYR A 345 -6.56 6.19 -14.10
C TYR A 345 -6.36 6.93 -15.42
N ARG A 346 -6.18 8.26 -15.35
CA ARG A 346 -5.86 9.05 -16.55
C ARG A 346 -4.56 8.59 -17.19
N LEU A 347 -3.57 8.26 -16.37
CA LEU A 347 -2.32 7.67 -16.83
C LEU A 347 -2.53 6.26 -17.37
N LEU A 348 -3.24 5.40 -16.65
CA LEU A 348 -3.54 4.01 -17.03
C LEU A 348 -4.21 3.92 -18.42
N THR A 349 -5.11 4.86 -18.70
CA THR A 349 -5.83 5.02 -19.99
C THR A 349 -5.08 5.88 -21.01
N LEU A 350 -3.84 6.28 -20.70
CA LEU A 350 -2.96 7.08 -21.55
C LEU A 350 -3.60 8.40 -22.03
N LYS A 351 -4.41 9.06 -21.19
CA LYS A 351 -4.99 10.38 -21.50
C LYS A 351 -3.88 11.36 -21.87
N ARG A 352 -4.19 12.23 -22.84
CA ARG A 352 -3.30 13.28 -23.37
C ARG A 352 -3.16 14.47 -22.39
N ASP A 353 -2.74 14.20 -21.17
CA ASP A 353 -2.51 15.23 -20.15
C ASP A 353 -1.23 16.02 -20.42
N TRP A 354 -1.18 17.28 -19.97
CA TRP A 354 0.03 18.09 -20.02
C TRP A 354 1.08 17.53 -19.06
N SER A 355 2.03 16.74 -19.54
CA SER A 355 3.25 16.45 -18.79
C SER A 355 4.24 17.61 -18.86
N GLN A 356 5.26 17.61 -17.99
CA GLN A 356 6.44 18.50 -18.13
C GLN A 356 7.33 18.08 -19.31
N THR A 357 6.74 17.82 -20.48
CA THR A 357 7.42 17.33 -21.66
C THR A 357 7.83 18.50 -22.53
N GLY A 358 9.12 18.79 -22.54
CA GLY A 358 9.68 19.85 -23.37
C GLY A 358 11.05 20.27 -22.88
N ILE A 359 11.75 20.99 -23.75
CA ILE A 359 13.04 21.57 -23.43
C ILE A 359 12.85 22.94 -22.76
N VAL A 360 13.78 23.31 -21.87
CA VAL A 360 13.80 24.64 -21.26
C VAL A 360 14.92 25.44 -21.92
N VAL A 361 14.56 26.57 -22.54
CA VAL A 361 15.46 27.45 -23.27
C VAL A 361 15.26 28.85 -22.70
N ASN A 362 16.32 29.46 -22.15
CA ASN A 362 16.27 30.80 -21.54
C ASN A 362 15.14 30.96 -20.49
N GLY A 363 14.84 29.91 -19.73
CA GLY A 363 13.76 29.90 -18.74
C GLY A 363 12.35 29.68 -19.32
N GLN A 364 12.19 29.67 -20.64
CA GLN A 364 10.93 29.33 -21.32
C GLN A 364 10.89 27.84 -21.66
N ARG A 365 9.75 27.19 -21.43
CA ARG A 365 9.57 25.79 -21.83
C ARG A 365 8.95 25.70 -23.22
N LEU A 366 9.61 24.96 -24.12
CA LEU A 366 9.10 24.58 -25.43
C LEU A 366 8.61 23.14 -25.33
N ASN A 367 7.28 22.94 -25.39
CA ASN A 367 6.69 21.62 -25.15
C ASN A 367 6.79 20.70 -26.37
N TYR A 368 7.14 19.44 -26.14
CA TYR A 368 7.00 18.39 -27.16
C TYR A 368 5.54 18.25 -27.58
N LYS A 369 5.32 18.02 -28.88
CA LYS A 369 4.00 17.87 -29.51
C LYS A 369 3.97 16.66 -30.42
N ASP A 370 2.81 16.07 -30.63
CA ASP A 370 2.65 15.03 -31.65
C ASP A 370 2.79 15.63 -33.07
N ILE A 371 2.64 14.77 -34.08
CA ILE A 371 2.73 15.20 -35.48
C ILE A 371 1.69 16.26 -35.87
N ASN A 372 0.57 16.35 -35.18
CA ASN A 372 -0.51 17.31 -35.45
C ASN A 372 -0.40 18.58 -34.60
N GLY A 373 0.66 18.71 -33.81
CA GLY A 373 0.84 19.86 -32.91
C GLY A 373 0.04 19.75 -31.61
N GLU A 374 -0.57 18.61 -31.34
CA GLU A 374 -1.28 18.27 -30.11
C GLU A 374 -0.33 17.68 -29.06
N HIS A 375 -0.86 17.31 -27.91
CA HIS A 375 -0.09 16.61 -26.88
C HIS A 375 0.35 15.24 -27.35
N PRO A 376 1.59 14.80 -27.10
CA PRO A 376 2.04 13.47 -27.48
C PRO A 376 1.11 12.35 -26.98
N PRO A 377 0.70 11.40 -27.81
CA PRO A 377 0.07 10.18 -27.33
C PRO A 377 1.07 9.38 -26.48
N GLY A 378 0.56 8.69 -25.46
CA GLY A 378 1.34 7.74 -24.69
C GLY A 378 1.27 6.35 -25.29
N VAL A 379 2.30 5.54 -25.04
CA VAL A 379 2.29 4.09 -25.27
C VAL A 379 2.91 3.40 -24.06
N TRP A 380 2.47 2.19 -23.75
CA TRP A 380 3.09 1.36 -22.72
C TRP A 380 4.27 0.60 -23.33
N ALA A 381 5.37 0.52 -22.59
CA ALA A 381 6.54 -0.28 -22.93
C ALA A 381 6.90 -1.18 -21.75
N ALA A 382 7.03 -2.48 -22.00
CA ALA A 382 7.50 -3.44 -21.01
C ALA A 382 8.98 -3.22 -20.66
N GLU A 383 9.32 -3.25 -19.37
CA GLU A 383 10.70 -3.09 -18.87
C GLU A 383 11.06 -4.17 -17.83
N GLU A 384 12.11 -4.92 -18.13
CA GLU A 384 12.74 -5.91 -17.25
C GLU A 384 13.86 -5.25 -16.45
N TRP A 385 13.69 -5.09 -15.14
CA TRP A 385 14.73 -4.46 -14.32
C TRP A 385 15.92 -5.37 -13.99
N ARG A 386 15.77 -6.69 -14.17
CA ARG A 386 16.81 -7.70 -13.92
C ARG A 386 17.42 -7.63 -12.51
N GLU A 387 16.60 -7.25 -11.54
CA GLU A 387 16.93 -7.34 -10.12
C GLU A 387 16.63 -8.76 -9.57
N LEU A 388 15.86 -9.57 -10.29
CA LEU A 388 15.52 -10.97 -9.98
C LEU A 388 16.06 -11.93 -11.06
N PRO A 389 16.37 -13.19 -10.72
CA PRO A 389 16.89 -14.18 -11.68
C PRO A 389 16.02 -14.46 -12.90
N ASN A 390 14.69 -14.29 -12.78
CA ASN A 390 13.75 -14.42 -13.90
C ASN A 390 13.69 -13.18 -14.81
N GLY A 391 14.54 -12.17 -14.58
CA GLY A 391 14.56 -10.90 -15.31
C GLY A 391 13.69 -9.79 -14.68
N GLY A 392 12.91 -10.10 -13.65
CA GLY A 392 12.06 -9.15 -12.94
C GLY A 392 12.81 -8.21 -11.98
N PRO A 393 12.10 -7.42 -11.15
CA PRO A 393 10.66 -7.25 -11.21
C PRO A 393 10.25 -6.57 -12.52
N PHE A 394 9.02 -6.85 -12.97
CA PHE A 394 8.50 -6.39 -14.24
C PHE A 394 7.65 -5.14 -14.04
N GLN A 395 7.90 -4.08 -14.82
CA GLN A 395 7.04 -2.89 -14.88
C GLN A 395 6.76 -2.53 -16.32
N VAL A 396 5.68 -1.80 -16.55
CA VAL A 396 5.50 -1.07 -17.80
C VAL A 396 5.79 0.40 -17.56
N VAL A 397 6.46 1.02 -18.51
CA VAL A 397 6.81 2.43 -18.51
C VAL A 397 6.01 3.12 -19.61
N LYS A 398 5.44 4.28 -19.30
CA LYS A 398 4.84 5.13 -20.32
C LYS A 398 5.94 5.80 -21.14
N LYS A 399 5.91 5.57 -22.44
CA LYS A 399 6.67 6.32 -23.44
C LYS A 399 5.74 7.31 -24.13
N LYS A 400 6.31 8.31 -24.77
CA LYS A 400 5.57 9.29 -25.57
C LYS A 400 6.14 9.36 -26.97
N VAL A 401 5.24 9.54 -27.93
CA VAL A 401 5.60 9.64 -29.34
C VAL A 401 5.39 11.09 -29.77
N ALA A 402 6.47 11.82 -30.05
CA ALA A 402 6.38 13.26 -30.31
C ALA A 402 7.44 13.76 -31.28
N CYS A 403 7.37 15.06 -31.56
CA CYS A 403 8.34 15.88 -32.25
C CYS A 403 9.02 16.82 -31.24
N THR A 404 10.32 17.07 -31.42
CA THR A 404 10.95 18.25 -30.79
C THR A 404 10.36 19.53 -31.41
N PRO A 405 10.12 20.61 -30.64
CA PRO A 405 9.72 21.90 -31.19
C PRO A 405 10.72 22.44 -32.21
N CYS A 406 10.21 22.99 -33.33
CA CYS A 406 11.08 23.58 -34.35
C CYS A 406 11.80 24.86 -33.90
N ASP A 407 11.34 25.50 -32.83
CA ASP A 407 12.03 26.63 -32.20
C ASP A 407 13.14 26.20 -31.24
N ALA A 408 13.41 24.89 -31.13
CA ALA A 408 14.51 24.36 -30.31
C ALA A 408 15.87 24.84 -30.85
N PRO A 409 16.75 25.39 -30.00
CA PRO A 409 18.11 25.74 -30.39
C PRO A 409 18.90 24.49 -30.82
N PRO A 410 19.93 24.65 -31.67
CA PRO A 410 20.86 23.57 -32.00
C PRO A 410 21.40 22.87 -30.74
N GLY A 411 21.50 21.55 -30.80
CA GLY A 411 21.98 20.71 -29.71
C GLY A 411 20.91 20.30 -28.68
N HIS A 412 19.69 20.84 -28.78
CA HIS A 412 18.61 20.54 -27.84
C HIS A 412 17.57 19.57 -28.41
N ALA A 413 17.60 19.33 -29.72
CA ALA A 413 16.67 18.44 -30.38
C ALA A 413 17.16 17.00 -30.45
N TRP A 414 16.23 16.05 -30.52
CA TRP A 414 16.60 14.63 -30.61
C TRP A 414 17.38 14.31 -31.89
N TRP A 415 17.07 14.97 -33.00
CA TRP A 415 17.81 14.81 -34.24
C TRP A 415 19.25 15.32 -34.15
N ASP A 416 19.59 16.17 -33.18
CA ASP A 416 20.98 16.59 -32.94
C ASP A 416 21.78 15.49 -32.22
N LYS A 417 21.12 14.66 -31.40
CA LYS A 417 21.73 13.55 -30.63
C LYS A 417 21.93 12.26 -31.44
N TRP A 418 21.10 12.02 -32.47
CA TRP A 418 21.04 10.75 -33.21
C TRP A 418 21.48 10.86 -34.69
N SER A 419 22.33 11.84 -35.00
CA SER A 419 22.83 12.21 -36.33
C SER A 419 23.78 11.19 -36.99
N VAL A 420 23.67 9.90 -36.67
CA VAL A 420 24.37 8.83 -37.39
C VAL A 420 23.53 8.32 -38.56
N PRO A 421 24.04 8.33 -39.81
CA PRO A 421 23.35 7.77 -40.96
C PRO A 421 23.13 6.27 -40.72
N ARG A 422 21.88 5.85 -40.47
CA ARG A 422 21.52 4.44 -40.61
C ARG A 422 21.21 4.18 -42.08
N PHE A 423 21.85 3.16 -42.66
CA PHE A 423 21.74 2.78 -44.07
C PHE A 423 20.32 3.01 -44.64
N GLY A 424 20.21 3.94 -45.61
CA GLY A 424 18.97 4.23 -46.34
C GLY A 424 18.00 5.24 -45.70
N ARG A 425 18.31 5.85 -44.55
CA ARG A 425 17.49 6.93 -43.96
C ARG A 425 18.11 8.32 -44.17
N PRO A 426 17.32 9.38 -44.40
CA PRO A 426 17.83 10.75 -44.47
C PRO A 426 18.54 11.16 -43.18
N VAL A 427 19.51 12.06 -43.28
CA VAL A 427 20.10 12.71 -42.10
C VAL A 427 19.01 13.58 -41.47
N MET A 428 18.51 13.14 -40.31
CA MET A 428 17.59 13.95 -39.53
C MET A 428 18.36 15.16 -38.98
N ASN A 429 17.94 16.35 -39.40
CA ASN A 429 18.46 17.62 -38.90
C ASN A 429 17.30 18.63 -38.84
N HIS A 430 17.55 19.80 -38.27
CA HIS A 430 16.54 20.85 -38.12
C HIS A 430 15.82 21.15 -39.44
N THR A 431 16.57 21.37 -40.52
CA THR A 431 16.01 21.64 -41.85
C THR A 431 15.07 20.52 -42.30
N PHE A 432 15.49 19.27 -42.25
CA PHE A 432 14.69 18.12 -42.66
C PHE A 432 13.43 17.94 -41.81
N CYS A 433 13.51 18.22 -40.51
CA CYS A 433 12.43 18.02 -39.56
C CYS A 433 11.42 19.17 -39.51
N CYS A 434 11.81 20.38 -39.91
CA CYS A 434 11.05 21.61 -39.67
C CYS A 434 10.77 22.47 -40.90
N THR A 435 11.32 22.13 -42.07
CA THR A 435 11.05 22.87 -43.33
C THR A 435 10.18 22.05 -44.28
N ASN A 436 9.42 22.74 -45.15
CA ASN A 436 8.53 22.13 -46.15
C ASN A 436 7.58 21.08 -45.56
N LEU A 437 7.02 21.38 -44.38
CA LEU A 437 6.08 20.49 -43.71
C LEU A 437 4.78 20.37 -44.50
N LYS A 438 4.19 19.17 -44.49
CA LYS A 438 2.82 19.00 -44.99
C LYS A 438 1.87 19.86 -44.16
N GLU A 439 0.82 20.36 -44.78
CA GLU A 439 -0.20 21.15 -44.10
C GLU A 439 -0.73 20.40 -42.86
N GLY A 440 -0.78 21.09 -41.72
CA GLY A 440 -1.19 20.54 -40.43
C GLY A 440 -0.12 19.75 -39.67
N HIS A 441 1.05 19.47 -40.26
CA HIS A 441 2.12 18.75 -39.55
C HIS A 441 3.00 19.70 -38.73
N PHE A 442 3.27 19.33 -37.48
CA PHE A 442 4.18 20.03 -36.57
C PHE A 442 5.67 19.69 -36.82
N CYS A 443 5.95 18.49 -37.34
CA CYS A 443 7.28 18.13 -37.83
C CYS A 443 7.18 17.09 -38.97
N ASN A 444 8.29 16.83 -39.64
CA ASN A 444 8.37 15.75 -40.60
C ASN A 444 8.05 14.41 -39.92
N PRO A 445 7.16 13.54 -40.47
CA PRO A 445 6.81 12.26 -39.86
C PRO A 445 8.02 11.37 -39.52
N GLN A 446 9.11 11.48 -40.28
CA GLN A 446 10.32 10.72 -40.03
C GLN A 446 11.14 11.22 -38.82
N CYS A 447 10.80 12.39 -38.29
CA CYS A 447 11.41 12.99 -37.10
C CYS A 447 10.58 12.77 -35.83
N VAL A 448 9.46 12.07 -35.93
CA VAL A 448 8.71 11.62 -34.77
C VAL A 448 9.55 10.60 -34.01
N HIS A 449 9.74 10.84 -32.72
CA HIS A 449 10.56 10.02 -31.85
C HIS A 449 9.76 9.57 -30.64
N GLU A 450 10.04 8.34 -30.23
CA GLU A 450 9.63 7.85 -28.95
C GLU A 450 10.64 8.25 -27.89
N PHE A 451 10.14 8.83 -26.80
CA PHE A 451 10.98 9.21 -25.69
C PHE A 451 10.29 8.93 -24.36
N ASP A 452 11.13 8.77 -23.36
CA ASP A 452 10.75 8.67 -21.97
C ASP A 452 10.76 10.08 -21.35
N ASP A 453 9.94 10.31 -20.33
CA ASP A 453 10.08 11.51 -19.51
C ASP A 453 11.46 11.47 -18.80
N GLU A 454 12.43 12.26 -19.29
CA GLU A 454 13.82 12.24 -18.80
C GLU A 454 13.87 12.39 -17.26
N GLY A 455 14.35 11.34 -16.57
CA GLY A 455 14.70 11.35 -15.14
C GLY A 455 13.61 10.89 -14.17
N ILE A 456 12.32 10.93 -14.52
CA ILE A 456 11.22 10.42 -13.68
C ILE A 456 10.16 9.78 -14.60
N HIS A 457 10.22 8.45 -14.73
CA HIS A 457 9.28 7.72 -15.57
C HIS A 457 7.95 7.53 -14.84
N GLU A 458 6.86 7.62 -15.60
CA GLU A 458 5.53 7.18 -15.15
C GLU A 458 5.39 5.70 -15.46
N THR A 459 5.08 4.89 -14.45
CA THR A 459 5.09 3.43 -14.56
C THR A 459 3.79 2.81 -14.05
N MET A 460 3.55 1.58 -14.43
CA MET A 460 2.49 0.74 -13.87
C MET A 460 3.05 -0.64 -13.58
N LEU A 461 2.52 -1.31 -12.57
CA LEU A 461 2.74 -2.73 -12.37
C LEU A 461 1.89 -3.53 -13.37
N PRO A 462 2.23 -4.78 -13.69
CA PRO A 462 1.37 -5.65 -14.48
C PRO A 462 -0.04 -5.81 -13.87
N SER A 463 -0.13 -5.86 -12.54
CA SER A 463 -1.41 -5.87 -11.80
C SER A 463 -2.21 -4.57 -11.97
N ASP A 464 -1.55 -3.42 -12.15
CA ASP A 464 -2.23 -2.16 -12.48
C ASP A 464 -2.72 -2.17 -13.94
N LEU A 465 -1.81 -2.45 -14.88
CA LEU A 465 -2.11 -2.41 -16.32
C LEU A 465 -3.19 -3.42 -16.71
N SER A 466 -3.20 -4.58 -16.06
CA SER A 466 -4.16 -5.65 -16.33
C SER A 466 -5.60 -5.31 -15.96
N MET A 467 -5.85 -4.21 -15.23
CA MET A 467 -7.21 -3.69 -15.06
C MET A 467 -7.76 -3.05 -16.34
N HIS A 468 -6.91 -2.55 -17.23
CA HIS A 468 -7.33 -1.90 -18.47
C HIS A 468 -7.07 -2.77 -19.70
N ARG A 469 -5.96 -3.52 -19.69
CA ARG A 469 -5.48 -4.34 -20.82
C ARG A 469 -5.51 -5.82 -20.49
N LYS A 470 -5.75 -6.67 -21.48
CA LYS A 470 -5.63 -8.12 -21.31
C LYS A 470 -4.14 -8.51 -21.23
N LEU A 471 -3.68 -8.76 -20.02
CA LEU A 471 -2.41 -9.41 -19.74
C LEU A 471 -2.67 -10.82 -19.20
N PHE A 472 -1.69 -11.71 -19.35
CA PHE A 472 -1.71 -13.04 -18.75
C PHE A 472 -0.35 -13.34 -18.14
N GLN A 473 -0.29 -14.16 -17.10
CA GLN A 473 0.97 -14.58 -16.48
C GLN A 473 1.29 -16.01 -16.90
N ASN A 474 2.53 -16.28 -17.31
CA ASN A 474 2.96 -17.65 -17.62
C ASN A 474 3.28 -18.44 -16.32
N ASP A 475 3.67 -19.71 -16.47
CA ASP A 475 3.97 -20.60 -15.35
C ASP A 475 5.16 -20.13 -14.50
N ASP A 476 6.08 -19.35 -15.09
CA ASP A 476 7.24 -18.76 -14.42
C ASP A 476 6.94 -17.42 -13.71
N GLY A 477 5.67 -17.00 -13.68
CA GLY A 477 5.26 -15.74 -13.07
C GLY A 477 5.55 -14.49 -13.94
N VAL A 478 5.98 -14.67 -15.18
CA VAL A 478 6.31 -13.58 -16.11
C VAL A 478 5.05 -13.07 -16.80
N PRO A 479 4.71 -11.77 -16.68
CA PRO A 479 3.61 -11.17 -17.42
C PRO A 479 3.81 -11.28 -18.93
N GLN A 480 2.71 -11.44 -19.65
CA GLN A 480 2.65 -11.57 -21.10
C GLN A 480 1.52 -10.68 -21.63
N GLY A 481 1.51 -10.43 -22.94
CA GLY A 481 0.53 -9.56 -23.60
C GLY A 481 1.07 -8.18 -23.96
N CYS A 482 2.19 -7.78 -23.35
CA CYS A 482 3.15 -6.86 -23.98
C CYS A 482 4.07 -7.69 -24.89
N GLY A 483 4.63 -7.09 -25.94
CA GLY A 483 5.65 -7.78 -26.75
C GLY A 483 6.76 -8.37 -25.88
N ARG A 484 7.50 -9.34 -26.45
CA ARG A 484 8.36 -10.21 -25.64
C ARG A 484 9.24 -9.42 -24.66
N TRP A 485 9.03 -9.69 -23.37
CA TRP A 485 10.00 -9.53 -22.29
C TRP A 485 11.19 -10.49 -22.54
N ASN A 486 11.96 -10.25 -23.62
CA ASN A 486 13.08 -11.11 -24.06
C ASN A 486 14.47 -10.50 -23.88
N GLY A 487 14.61 -9.46 -23.07
CA GLY A 487 15.92 -8.94 -22.69
C GLY A 487 16.86 -8.49 -23.83
N LYS A 488 16.36 -8.30 -25.05
CA LYS A 488 17.20 -7.92 -26.21
C LYS A 488 16.82 -6.62 -26.90
N TRP A 489 15.74 -5.94 -26.49
CA TRP A 489 15.31 -4.71 -27.14
C TRP A 489 14.81 -3.65 -26.16
N LYS A 490 15.32 -2.41 -26.31
CA LYS A 490 14.66 -1.19 -25.85
C LYS A 490 13.77 -0.71 -26.99
N GLY A 491 12.47 -0.97 -26.89
CA GLY A 491 11.47 -0.46 -27.81
C GLY A 491 10.09 -0.65 -27.21
N SER A 492 9.23 0.35 -27.33
CA SER A 492 7.82 0.20 -27.02
C SER A 492 7.24 -1.01 -27.73
N VAL A 493 6.57 -1.86 -26.98
CA VAL A 493 5.63 -2.78 -27.58
C VAL A 493 4.29 -2.51 -26.96
N ASP A 494 3.30 -2.27 -27.81
CA ASP A 494 1.94 -2.09 -27.37
C ASP A 494 1.55 -3.26 -26.46
N CYS A 495 1.17 -2.93 -25.24
CA CYS A 495 0.72 -3.89 -24.25
C CYS A 495 -0.74 -4.24 -24.52
N GLY A 496 -0.94 -4.98 -25.61
CA GLY A 496 -2.19 -5.59 -26.04
C GLY A 496 -3.30 -4.60 -26.39
N ASP A 497 -3.74 -4.59 -27.64
CA ASP A 497 -4.87 -3.75 -28.09
C ASP A 497 -6.22 -4.14 -27.45
N ALA A 498 -6.27 -5.29 -26.77
CA ALA A 498 -7.49 -5.84 -26.19
C ALA A 498 -7.72 -5.35 -24.76
N TYR A 499 -8.89 -4.74 -24.55
CA TYR A 499 -9.35 -4.30 -23.24
C TYR A 499 -9.72 -5.47 -22.30
N PHE A 500 -9.37 -5.36 -21.02
CA PHE A 500 -9.82 -6.28 -19.98
C PHE A 500 -11.25 -5.95 -19.52
N VAL A 501 -11.89 -6.87 -18.79
CA VAL A 501 -13.28 -6.71 -18.32
C VAL A 501 -13.49 -5.55 -17.35
N LEU A 502 -12.40 -5.00 -16.78
CA LEU A 502 -12.45 -3.84 -15.89
C LEU A 502 -12.23 -2.50 -16.62
N ALA A 503 -11.95 -2.53 -17.93
CA ALA A 503 -11.57 -1.33 -18.69
C ALA A 503 -12.63 -0.22 -18.66
N ASP A 504 -13.92 -0.56 -18.74
CA ASP A 504 -15.00 0.43 -18.71
C ASP A 504 -15.03 1.22 -17.40
N VAL A 505 -14.78 0.56 -16.26
CA VAL A 505 -14.72 1.22 -14.94
C VAL A 505 -13.46 2.09 -14.84
N VAL A 506 -12.33 1.61 -15.37
CA VAL A 506 -11.08 2.39 -15.42
C VAL A 506 -11.26 3.66 -16.26
N GLU A 507 -11.90 3.56 -17.43
CA GLU A 507 -12.21 4.71 -18.29
C GLU A 507 -13.20 5.67 -17.63
N GLU A 508 -14.23 5.16 -16.97
CA GLU A 508 -15.16 5.96 -16.18
C GLU A 508 -14.42 6.80 -15.13
N PHE A 509 -13.55 6.18 -14.33
CA PHE A 509 -12.78 6.87 -13.29
C PHE A 509 -11.73 7.84 -13.86
N ALA A 510 -11.17 7.55 -15.03
CA ALA A 510 -10.29 8.47 -15.74
C ALA A 510 -11.02 9.74 -16.24
N ASN A 511 -12.29 9.60 -16.64
CA ASN A 511 -13.10 10.69 -17.18
C ASN A 511 -13.91 11.43 -16.10
N ASN A 512 -14.22 10.78 -14.97
CA ASN A 512 -15.06 11.33 -13.91
C ASN A 512 -14.44 11.08 -12.53
N GLN A 513 -13.70 12.08 -12.05
CA GLN A 513 -13.08 12.07 -10.73
C GLN A 513 -14.08 11.95 -9.58
N THR A 514 -15.27 12.56 -9.72
CA THR A 514 -16.30 12.51 -8.67
C THR A 514 -16.86 11.10 -8.51
N SER A 515 -17.07 10.36 -9.60
CA SER A 515 -17.51 8.97 -9.56
C SER A 515 -16.49 8.08 -8.85
N TRP A 516 -15.21 8.23 -9.20
CA TRP A 516 -14.14 7.51 -8.51
C TRP A 516 -14.06 7.83 -7.03
N LEU A 517 -14.09 9.11 -6.64
CA LEU A 517 -13.99 9.49 -5.23
C LEU A 517 -15.18 8.98 -4.40
N ALA A 518 -16.38 8.94 -4.98
CA ALA A 518 -17.55 8.34 -4.33
C ALA A 518 -17.31 6.86 -4.02
N GLU A 519 -16.91 6.07 -5.02
CA GLU A 519 -16.62 4.64 -4.85
C GLU A 519 -15.42 4.41 -3.92
N PHE A 520 -14.33 5.18 -4.08
CA PHE A 520 -13.12 5.04 -3.27
C PHE A 520 -13.42 5.20 -1.78
N PHE A 521 -14.26 6.17 -1.39
CA PHE A 521 -14.57 6.41 0.02
C PHE A 521 -15.32 5.23 0.64
N ASP A 522 -16.30 4.67 -0.07
CA ASP A 522 -17.05 3.50 0.37
C ASP A 522 -16.15 2.26 0.49
N VAL A 523 -15.29 2.03 -0.51
CA VAL A 523 -14.39 0.87 -0.55
C VAL A 523 -13.24 1.00 0.44
N TYR A 524 -12.70 2.20 0.64
CA TYR A 524 -11.67 2.44 1.63
C TYR A 524 -12.21 2.19 3.05
N GLU A 525 -13.47 2.53 3.33
CA GLU A 525 -14.12 2.18 4.60
C GLU A 525 -14.37 0.68 4.77
N LYS A 526 -14.73 0.01 3.68
CA LYS A 526 -14.85 -1.45 3.64
C LYS A 526 -13.50 -2.11 3.92
N MET A 527 -12.41 -1.62 3.32
CA MET A 527 -11.03 -2.03 3.60
C MET A 527 -10.68 -1.82 5.08
N LEU A 528 -10.95 -0.63 5.63
CA LEU A 528 -10.69 -0.29 7.04
C LEU A 528 -11.52 -1.10 8.05
N SER A 529 -12.52 -1.83 7.57
CA SER A 529 -13.36 -2.72 8.39
C SER A 529 -13.04 -4.21 8.15
N ASN A 530 -12.05 -4.52 7.31
CA ASN A 530 -11.69 -5.91 7.02
C ASN A 530 -11.24 -6.63 8.31
N GLY A 531 -11.64 -7.88 8.48
CA GLY A 531 -11.40 -8.64 9.71
C GLY A 531 -12.49 -8.50 10.79
N TYR A 532 -13.51 -7.65 10.57
CA TYR A 532 -14.58 -7.40 11.53
C TYR A 532 -15.96 -7.56 10.90
N ALA A 533 -16.91 -8.08 11.69
CA ALA A 533 -18.33 -8.05 11.37
C ALA A 533 -18.88 -6.61 11.49
N ALA A 534 -20.06 -6.39 10.88
CA ALA A 534 -20.63 -5.04 10.75
C ALA A 534 -21.00 -4.39 12.10
N ASP A 535 -21.26 -5.19 13.12
CA ASP A 535 -21.66 -4.80 14.48
C ASP A 535 -20.48 -4.69 15.47
N GLU A 536 -19.30 -5.21 15.10
CA GLU A 536 -18.10 -5.13 15.95
C GLU A 536 -17.45 -3.72 15.95
N LEU A 537 -17.61 -2.97 14.86
CA LEU A 537 -17.03 -1.64 14.72
C LEU A 537 -18.10 -0.55 14.79
N THR A 538 -17.95 0.35 15.76
CA THR A 538 -18.90 1.44 15.98
C THR A 538 -18.39 2.73 15.34
N GLY A 539 -19.22 3.32 14.46
CA GLY A 539 -18.95 4.66 13.95
C GLY A 539 -19.05 5.68 15.07
N VAL A 540 -18.00 6.49 15.26
CA VAL A 540 -18.06 7.58 16.24
C VAL A 540 -18.94 8.67 15.65
N ARG A 541 -20.19 8.74 16.12
CA ARG A 541 -21.09 9.83 15.75
C ARG A 541 -20.41 11.13 16.15
N ALA A 542 -20.08 11.94 15.15
CA ALA A 542 -19.63 13.30 15.37
C ALA A 542 -20.78 14.07 16.00
N ALA A 543 -20.88 14.04 17.33
CA ALA A 543 -21.53 15.12 18.05
C ALA A 543 -20.73 16.37 17.71
N ALA A 544 -21.29 17.18 16.79
CA ALA A 544 -20.84 18.48 16.34
C ALA A 544 -19.43 18.90 16.83
N LEU A 545 -18.40 18.57 16.05
CA LEU A 545 -17.07 19.19 16.10
C LEU A 545 -16.60 19.54 14.69
#